data_AF-A0A522ISM4-F1
#
_entry.id   AF-A0A522ISM4-F1
#
_cell.length_a   1.000
_cell.length_b   1.000
_cell.length_c   1.000
_cell.angle_alpha   90.00
_cell.angle_beta   90.00
_cell.angle_gamma   90.00
#
_symmetry.space_group_name_H-M   'P 1'
#
loop_
_entity.id
_entity.type
_entity.pdbx_description
1 polymer ?
#
loop_
_entity_poly.entity_id
_entity_poly.type
_entity_poly.pdbx_seq_one_letter_code
_entity_poly.pdbx_strand_id
1 'polypeptide(L)'
;MLDALNDQISTTNVAINAALVAGQATAPLRKKLQALQDDLASAQARHEAARADAHAAARRAAEDDAAALVLAANAEVNAAMQAIGADLRLADDDQRFAAAARGVAFAQLAVDAVLSKFHESNAKFDAVHEQLAKVSAKHDELLALRQGGDTSDKTAAALYACSLDRAALQGLADSAPVAGEDATERAFLANAMADFNKHKRDAIIDLAREDIERVEETFLARVRGLDSYARSNRLISGGSIFSVFKPGEKLSFMLRTGRVPA
;
A
#
# COMPACT_ATOMS: atom_id res chain seq x y z
N MET A 1 27.20 -7.06 1.24
CA MET A 1 27.82 -8.18 1.98
C MET A 1 27.75 -9.48 1.18
N LEU A 2 26.56 -9.90 0.70
CA LEU A 2 26.43 -11.08 -0.17
C LEU A 2 27.23 -10.96 -1.47
N ASP A 3 27.16 -9.82 -2.16
CA ASP A 3 27.93 -9.60 -3.40
C ASP A 3 29.43 -9.67 -3.17
N ALA A 4 29.93 -9.08 -2.07
CA ALA A 4 31.34 -9.15 -1.69
C ALA A 4 31.81 -10.58 -1.39
N LEU A 5 30.97 -11.43 -0.79
CA LEU A 5 31.28 -12.85 -0.59
C LEU A 5 31.29 -13.61 -1.93
N ASN A 6 30.34 -13.33 -2.83
CA ASN A 6 30.33 -13.91 -4.17
C ASN A 6 31.57 -13.53 -4.98
N ASP A 7 32.02 -12.26 -4.91
CA ASP A 7 33.24 -11.79 -5.57
C ASP A 7 34.49 -12.49 -5.02
N GLN A 8 34.56 -12.68 -3.70
CA GLN A 8 35.66 -13.40 -3.05
C GLN A 8 35.68 -14.89 -3.43
N ILE A 9 34.52 -15.53 -3.54
CA ILE A 9 34.37 -16.90 -4.02
C ILE A 9 34.84 -17.01 -5.47
N SER A 10 34.38 -16.11 -6.35
CA SER A 10 34.77 -16.06 -7.76
C SER A 10 36.29 -15.88 -7.91
N THR A 11 36.87 -14.92 -7.19
CA THR A 11 38.32 -14.67 -7.18
C THR A 11 39.10 -15.89 -6.67
N THR A 12 38.60 -16.56 -5.64
CA THR A 12 39.22 -17.78 -5.09
C THR A 12 39.15 -18.94 -6.10
N ASN A 13 38.06 -19.07 -6.86
CA ASN A 13 37.95 -20.06 -7.94
C ASN A 13 38.94 -19.80 -9.07
N VAL A 14 39.12 -18.53 -9.49
CA VAL A 14 40.15 -18.15 -10.47
C VAL A 14 41.55 -18.51 -9.97
N ALA A 15 41.85 -18.23 -8.70
CA ALA A 15 43.13 -18.58 -8.09
C ALA A 15 43.35 -20.10 -8.01
N ILE A 16 42.31 -20.90 -7.73
CA ILE A 16 42.38 -22.37 -7.76
C ILE A 16 42.71 -22.86 -9.17
N ASN A 17 42.04 -22.34 -10.19
CA ASN A 17 42.29 -22.73 -11.58
C ASN A 17 43.71 -22.37 -12.03
N ALA A 18 44.20 -21.17 -11.68
CA ALA A 18 45.57 -20.77 -11.95
C ALA A 18 46.60 -21.69 -11.25
N ALA A 19 46.36 -22.05 -9.98
CA ALA A 19 47.22 -22.96 -9.23
C ALA A 19 47.20 -24.39 -9.80
N LEU A 20 46.06 -24.89 -10.28
CA LEU A 20 45.95 -26.18 -10.97
C LEU A 20 46.76 -26.21 -12.27
N VAL A 21 46.64 -25.17 -13.10
CA VAL A 21 47.40 -25.04 -14.35
C VAL A 21 48.92 -24.97 -14.07
N ALA A 22 49.31 -24.31 -12.99
CA ALA A 22 50.71 -24.16 -12.58
C ALA A 22 51.27 -25.37 -11.79
N GLY A 23 50.48 -26.42 -11.52
CA GLY A 23 50.90 -27.59 -10.75
C GLY A 23 51.16 -27.31 -9.26
N GLN A 24 50.60 -26.23 -8.71
CA GLN A 24 50.78 -25.80 -7.32
C GLN A 24 49.75 -26.44 -6.38
N ALA A 25 50.06 -26.47 -5.08
CA ALA A 25 49.19 -27.05 -4.07
C ALA A 25 47.89 -26.24 -3.88
N THR A 26 46.73 -26.84 -4.19
CA THR A 26 45.42 -26.17 -4.12
C THR A 26 44.66 -26.40 -2.81
N ALA A 27 45.14 -27.29 -1.94
CA ALA A 27 44.49 -27.61 -0.66
C ALA A 27 44.15 -26.39 0.21
N PRO A 28 45.05 -25.39 0.42
CA PRO A 28 44.71 -24.22 1.23
C PRO A 28 43.65 -23.33 0.57
N LEU A 29 43.66 -23.21 -0.76
CA LEU A 29 42.67 -22.43 -1.51
C LEU A 29 41.29 -23.10 -1.46
N ARG A 30 41.22 -24.44 -1.57
CA ARG A 30 39.96 -25.19 -1.42
C ARG A 30 39.38 -25.07 -0.01
N LYS A 31 40.22 -25.09 1.03
CA LYS A 31 39.77 -24.85 2.42
C LYS A 31 39.22 -23.44 2.60
N LYS A 32 39.86 -22.43 2.00
CA LYS A 32 39.35 -21.06 1.98
C LYS A 32 38.02 -20.94 1.24
N LEU A 33 37.88 -21.60 0.09
CA LEU A 33 36.62 -21.63 -0.68
C LEU A 33 35.48 -22.22 0.14
N GLN A 34 35.72 -23.34 0.85
CA GLN A 34 34.74 -23.97 1.72
C GLN A 34 34.27 -23.01 2.84
N ALA A 35 35.21 -22.34 3.52
CA ALA A 35 34.86 -21.37 4.55
C ALA A 35 34.02 -20.20 4.00
N LEU A 36 34.37 -19.69 2.81
CA LEU A 36 33.59 -18.64 2.16
C LEU A 36 32.18 -19.11 1.75
N GLN A 37 32.02 -20.38 1.36
CA GLN A 37 30.72 -20.98 1.07
C GLN A 37 29.86 -21.13 2.33
N ASP A 38 30.46 -21.54 3.44
CA ASP A 38 29.78 -21.62 4.75
C ASP A 38 29.35 -20.22 5.23
N ASP A 39 30.21 -19.22 5.07
CA ASP A 39 29.91 -17.82 5.37
C ASP A 39 28.79 -17.27 4.47
N LEU A 40 28.79 -17.60 3.17
CA LEU A 40 27.72 -17.23 2.24
C LEU A 40 26.39 -17.85 2.66
N ALA A 41 26.35 -19.14 2.99
CA ALA A 41 25.14 -19.82 3.43
C ALA A 41 24.59 -19.19 4.73
N SER A 42 25.46 -18.88 5.69
CA SER A 42 25.07 -18.21 6.93
C SER A 42 24.55 -16.79 6.68
N ALA A 43 25.19 -16.04 5.79
CA ALA A 43 24.76 -14.69 5.42
C ALA A 43 23.42 -14.70 4.67
N GLN A 44 23.19 -15.68 3.80
CA GLN A 44 21.91 -15.87 3.11
C GLN A 44 20.79 -16.17 4.10
N ALA A 45 20.99 -17.10 5.04
CA ALA A 45 19.99 -17.42 6.06
C ALA A 45 19.64 -16.19 6.93
N ARG A 46 20.63 -15.38 7.31
CA ARG A 46 20.38 -14.13 8.05
C ARG A 46 19.61 -13.10 7.21
N HIS A 47 19.95 -12.97 5.93
CA HIS A 47 19.27 -12.07 5.02
C HIS A 47 17.80 -12.48 4.79
N GLU A 48 17.54 -13.77 4.64
CA GLU A 48 16.17 -14.32 4.53
C GLU A 48 15.37 -14.08 5.80
N ALA A 49 15.94 -14.33 6.98
CA ALA A 49 15.31 -14.04 8.26
C ALA A 49 14.97 -12.55 8.40
N ALA A 50 15.93 -11.66 8.13
CA ALA A 50 15.70 -10.21 8.16
C ALA A 50 14.61 -9.77 7.18
N ARG A 51 14.55 -10.37 5.98
CA ARG A 51 13.51 -10.09 4.99
C ARG A 51 12.14 -10.55 5.46
N ALA A 52 12.05 -11.72 6.10
CA ALA A 52 10.81 -12.23 6.69
C ALA A 52 10.31 -11.32 7.82
N ASP A 53 11.21 -10.88 8.70
CA ASP A 53 10.90 -9.97 9.81
C ASP A 53 10.44 -8.60 9.31
N ALA A 54 11.13 -8.03 8.32
CA ALA A 54 10.74 -6.75 7.70
C ALA A 54 9.35 -6.85 7.05
N HIS A 55 9.07 -7.94 6.35
CA HIS A 55 7.75 -8.18 5.75
C HIS A 55 6.66 -8.37 6.81
N ALA A 56 6.95 -9.08 7.91
CA ALA A 56 6.01 -9.22 9.02
C ALA A 56 5.73 -7.87 9.70
N ALA A 57 6.75 -7.03 9.89
CA ALA A 57 6.60 -5.68 10.43
C ALA A 57 5.75 -4.79 9.50
N ALA A 58 5.99 -4.84 8.19
CA ALA A 58 5.22 -4.09 7.22
C ALA A 58 3.74 -4.49 7.19
N ARG A 59 3.43 -5.79 7.37
CA ARG A 59 2.05 -6.26 7.50
C ARG A 59 1.36 -5.74 8.76
N ARG A 60 2.06 -5.72 9.90
CA ARG A 60 1.51 -5.16 11.14
C ARG A 60 1.22 -3.66 10.99
N ALA A 61 2.15 -2.91 10.40
CA ALA A 61 1.93 -1.50 10.11
C ALA A 61 0.69 -1.28 9.21
N ALA A 62 0.52 -2.10 8.17
CA ALA A 62 -0.68 -2.04 7.33
C ALA A 62 -1.98 -2.40 8.09
N GLU A 63 -1.92 -3.29 9.08
CA GLU A 63 -3.06 -3.59 9.96
C GLU A 63 -3.40 -2.39 10.88
N ASP A 64 -2.39 -1.71 11.41
CA ASP A 64 -2.56 -0.50 12.22
C ASP A 64 -3.14 0.65 11.37
N ASP A 65 -2.65 0.84 10.15
CA ASP A 65 -3.18 1.83 9.20
C ASP A 65 -4.64 1.52 8.82
N ALA A 66 -4.97 0.24 8.62
CA ALA A 66 -6.35 -0.18 8.38
C ALA A 66 -7.26 0.15 9.57
N ALA A 67 -6.79 -0.06 10.81
CA ALA A 67 -7.56 0.30 12.01
C ALA A 67 -7.79 1.82 12.10
N ALA A 68 -6.77 2.62 11.78
CA ALA A 68 -6.89 4.07 11.72
C ALA A 68 -7.91 4.53 10.65
N LEU A 69 -7.92 3.89 9.47
CA LEU A 69 -8.91 4.14 8.42
C LEU A 69 -10.34 3.81 8.86
N VAL A 70 -10.54 2.72 9.61
CA VAL A 70 -11.87 2.38 10.16
C VAL A 70 -12.34 3.46 11.12
N LEU A 71 -11.49 3.88 12.05
CA LEU A 71 -11.83 4.90 13.04
C LEU A 71 -12.16 6.24 12.37
N ALA A 72 -11.38 6.64 11.36
CA ALA A 72 -11.66 7.84 10.57
C ALA A 72 -13.00 7.72 9.80
N ALA A 73 -13.29 6.58 9.20
CA ALA A 73 -14.55 6.35 8.50
C ALA A 73 -15.77 6.36 9.43
N ASN A 74 -15.67 5.75 10.61
CA ASN A 74 -16.72 5.79 11.64
C ASN A 74 -17.01 7.25 12.04
N ALA A 75 -15.96 8.05 12.26
CA ALA A 75 -16.10 9.47 12.57
C ALA A 75 -16.77 10.27 11.44
N GLU A 76 -16.40 10.01 10.17
CA GLU A 76 -17.02 10.66 9.01
C GLU A 76 -18.50 10.31 8.85
N VAL A 77 -18.87 9.03 9.03
CA VAL A 77 -20.26 8.59 8.98
C VAL A 77 -21.07 9.24 10.11
N ASN A 78 -20.53 9.27 11.33
CA ASN A 78 -21.18 9.94 12.46
C ASN A 78 -21.36 11.44 12.23
N ALA A 79 -20.38 12.11 11.62
CA ALA A 79 -20.49 13.52 11.23
C ALA A 79 -21.57 13.73 10.16
N ALA A 80 -21.68 12.82 9.18
CA ALA A 80 -22.73 12.87 8.16
C ALA A 80 -24.14 12.66 8.74
N MET A 81 -24.28 11.69 9.67
CA MET A 81 -25.54 11.44 10.39
C MET A 81 -25.95 12.66 11.24
N GLN A 82 -25.00 13.29 11.93
CA GLN A 82 -25.26 14.52 12.67
C GLN A 82 -25.69 15.68 11.76
N ALA A 83 -25.10 15.79 10.57
CA ALA A 83 -25.43 16.85 9.62
C ALA A 83 -26.88 16.76 9.09
N ILE A 84 -27.43 15.54 8.99
CA ILE A 84 -28.85 15.33 8.64
C ILE A 84 -29.80 15.35 9.85
N GLY A 85 -29.27 15.60 11.06
CA GLY A 85 -30.06 15.69 12.28
C GLY A 85 -30.47 14.34 12.87
N ALA A 86 -29.84 13.24 12.45
CA ALA A 86 -30.10 11.91 13.00
C ALA A 86 -29.33 11.70 14.31
N ASP A 87 -30.00 11.11 15.30
CA ASP A 87 -29.41 10.80 16.61
C ASP A 87 -28.66 9.46 16.63
N LEU A 88 -28.82 8.63 15.59
CA LEU A 88 -28.16 7.33 15.47
C LEU A 88 -26.67 7.52 15.15
N ARG A 89 -25.80 6.78 15.85
CA ARG A 89 -24.35 6.83 15.68
C ARG A 89 -23.74 5.43 15.68
N LEU A 90 -22.70 5.27 14.89
CA LEU A 90 -21.78 4.15 14.97
C LEU A 90 -20.95 4.24 16.24
N ALA A 91 -20.66 3.09 16.83
CA ALA A 91 -19.65 2.97 17.88
C ALA A 91 -18.25 3.18 17.28
N ASP A 92 -17.31 3.67 18.09
CA ASP A 92 -15.95 3.93 17.65
C ASP A 92 -15.23 2.65 17.20
N ASP A 93 -15.59 1.50 17.78
CA ASP A 93 -15.06 0.17 17.48
C ASP A 93 -15.83 -0.60 16.40
N ASP A 94 -16.82 0.01 15.73
CA ASP A 94 -17.60 -0.65 14.69
C ASP A 94 -16.69 -1.13 13.54
N GLN A 95 -16.76 -2.43 13.24
CA GLN A 95 -15.89 -3.12 12.31
C GLN A 95 -16.45 -3.23 10.88
N ARG A 96 -17.59 -2.58 10.57
CA ARG A 96 -18.24 -2.70 9.25
C ARG A 96 -17.34 -2.28 8.07
N PHE A 97 -16.36 -1.42 8.31
CA PHE A 97 -15.39 -0.99 7.30
C PHE A 97 -14.07 -1.77 7.32
N ALA A 98 -13.86 -2.68 8.28
CA ALA A 98 -12.56 -3.30 8.54
C ALA A 98 -12.00 -4.08 7.35
N ALA A 99 -12.84 -4.84 6.64
CA ALA A 99 -12.40 -5.61 5.48
C ALA A 99 -11.96 -4.70 4.33
N ALA A 100 -12.74 -3.65 4.03
CA ALA A 100 -12.41 -2.70 2.97
C ALA A 100 -11.20 -1.81 3.33
N ALA A 101 -11.08 -1.39 4.59
CA ALA A 101 -9.93 -0.65 5.10
C ALA A 101 -8.63 -1.46 4.99
N ARG A 102 -8.67 -2.75 5.34
CA ARG A 102 -7.54 -3.67 5.12
C ARG A 102 -7.19 -3.75 3.64
N GLY A 103 -8.18 -3.89 2.76
CA GLY A 103 -7.98 -3.89 1.31
C GLY A 103 -7.20 -2.66 0.83
N VAL A 104 -7.57 -1.47 1.29
CA VAL A 104 -6.87 -0.22 0.99
C VAL A 104 -5.44 -0.22 1.54
N ALA A 105 -5.23 -0.57 2.81
CA ALA A 105 -3.91 -0.55 3.43
C ALA A 105 -2.93 -1.55 2.77
N PHE A 106 -3.40 -2.75 2.44
CA PHE A 106 -2.58 -3.74 1.71
C PHE A 106 -2.32 -3.34 0.25
N ALA A 107 -3.27 -2.68 -0.41
CA ALA A 107 -3.05 -2.12 -1.74
C ALA A 107 -1.97 -1.02 -1.70
N GLN A 108 -2.01 -0.15 -0.70
CA GLN A 108 -1.01 0.90 -0.50
C GLN A 108 0.38 0.29 -0.27
N LEU A 109 0.48 -0.72 0.61
CA LEU A 109 1.73 -1.44 0.85
C LEU A 109 2.32 -2.05 -0.43
N ALA A 110 1.47 -2.57 -1.32
CA ALA A 110 1.91 -3.12 -2.61
C ALA A 110 2.44 -2.02 -3.54
N VAL A 111 1.74 -0.89 -3.65
CA VAL A 111 2.18 0.28 -4.43
C VAL A 111 3.54 0.78 -3.92
N ASP A 112 3.69 0.95 -2.61
CA ASP A 112 4.93 1.45 -2.01
C ASP A 112 6.11 0.49 -2.26
N ALA A 113 5.86 -0.82 -2.22
CA ALA A 113 6.87 -1.82 -2.53
C ALA A 113 7.31 -1.77 -4.01
N VAL A 114 6.38 -1.54 -4.94
CA VAL A 114 6.69 -1.39 -6.37
C VAL A 114 7.46 -0.09 -6.63
N LEU A 115 7.01 1.04 -6.06
CA LEU A 115 7.69 2.33 -6.19
C LEU A 115 9.11 2.29 -5.63
N SER A 116 9.32 1.63 -4.48
CA SER A 116 10.65 1.44 -3.91
C SER A 116 11.58 0.68 -4.87
N LYS A 117 11.11 -0.45 -5.44
CA LYS A 117 11.88 -1.22 -6.44
C LYS A 117 12.11 -0.44 -7.74
N PHE A 118 11.15 0.38 -8.14
CA PHE A 118 11.28 1.25 -9.30
C PHE A 118 12.39 2.26 -9.07
N HIS A 119 12.41 2.93 -7.91
CA HIS A 119 13.48 3.86 -7.54
C HIS A 119 14.85 3.18 -7.45
N GLU A 120 14.94 1.99 -6.84
CA GLU A 120 16.19 1.21 -6.81
C GLU A 120 16.68 0.84 -8.21
N SER A 121 15.77 0.41 -9.08
CA SER A 121 16.09 0.07 -10.48
C SER A 121 16.52 1.30 -11.26
N ASN A 122 15.85 2.44 -11.07
CA ASN A 122 16.19 3.69 -11.73
C ASN A 122 17.56 4.20 -11.29
N ALA A 123 17.91 4.09 -10.00
CA ALA A 123 19.24 4.44 -9.51
C ALA A 123 20.35 3.56 -10.13
N LYS A 124 20.08 2.26 -10.35
CA LYS A 124 21.01 1.37 -11.07
C LYS A 124 21.14 1.79 -12.54
N PHE A 125 20.04 2.19 -13.16
CA PHE A 125 20.02 2.66 -14.54
C PHE A 125 20.83 3.94 -14.72
N ASP A 126 20.66 4.91 -13.81
CA ASP A 126 21.45 6.13 -13.77
C ASP A 126 22.94 5.83 -13.63
N ALA A 127 23.30 4.86 -12.78
CA ALA A 127 24.70 4.42 -12.62
C ALA A 127 25.27 3.76 -13.89
N VAL A 128 24.48 2.95 -14.61
CA VAL A 128 24.88 2.37 -15.91
C VAL A 128 25.11 3.47 -16.94
N HIS A 129 24.22 4.47 -17.02
CA HIS A 129 24.40 5.61 -17.91
C HIS A 129 25.63 6.45 -17.59
N GLU A 130 25.90 6.68 -16.31
CA GLU A 130 27.11 7.39 -15.88
C GLU A 130 28.38 6.61 -16.27
N GLN A 131 28.39 5.29 -16.09
CA GLN A 131 29.50 4.43 -16.52
C GLN A 131 29.67 4.42 -18.04
N LEU A 132 28.58 4.32 -18.79
CA LEU A 132 28.59 4.36 -20.25
C LEU A 132 29.18 5.68 -20.76
N ALA A 133 28.84 6.81 -20.14
CA ALA A 133 29.40 8.11 -20.47
C ALA A 133 30.92 8.16 -20.23
N LYS A 134 31.38 7.63 -19.08
CA LYS A 134 32.82 7.52 -18.75
C LYS A 134 33.58 6.64 -19.75
N VAL A 135 33.05 5.47 -20.07
CA VAL A 135 33.67 4.53 -21.04
C VAL A 135 33.67 5.14 -22.45
N SER A 136 32.60 5.82 -22.85
CA SER A 136 32.52 6.48 -24.15
C SER A 136 33.53 7.62 -24.27
N ALA A 137 33.68 8.46 -23.25
CA ALA A 137 34.68 9.52 -23.23
C ALA A 137 36.11 8.96 -23.36
N LYS A 138 36.42 7.88 -22.62
CA LYS A 138 37.72 7.20 -22.70
C LYS A 138 37.96 6.54 -24.07
N HIS A 139 36.91 5.96 -24.65
CA HIS A 139 36.98 5.41 -26.01
C HIS A 139 37.33 6.51 -27.02
N ASP A 140 36.67 7.66 -26.94
CA ASP A 140 36.90 8.78 -27.87
C ASP A 140 38.30 9.41 -27.69
N GLU A 141 38.80 9.48 -26.45
CA GLU A 141 40.19 9.88 -26.15
C GLU A 141 41.21 8.91 -26.78
N LEU A 142 41.04 7.60 -26.59
CA LEU A 142 41.93 6.59 -27.17
C LEU A 142 41.86 6.58 -28.70
N LEU A 143 40.68 6.80 -29.27
CA LEU A 143 40.49 6.94 -30.72
C LEU A 143 41.27 8.15 -31.25
N ALA A 144 41.17 9.30 -30.58
CA ALA A 144 41.89 10.52 -30.95
C ALA A 144 43.41 10.35 -30.87
N LEU A 145 43.93 9.67 -29.84
CA LEU A 145 45.37 9.34 -29.72
C LEU A 145 45.87 8.50 -30.90
N ARG A 146 45.08 7.49 -31.32
CA ARG A 146 45.44 6.67 -32.48
C ARG A 146 45.35 7.44 -33.80
N GLN A 147 44.35 8.31 -33.96
CA GLN A 147 44.26 9.21 -35.11
C GLN A 147 45.43 10.22 -35.15
N GLY A 148 45.95 10.60 -33.99
CA GLY A 148 47.17 11.39 -33.83
C GLY A 148 48.48 10.64 -34.10
N GLY A 149 48.42 9.34 -34.44
CA GLY A 149 49.58 8.55 -34.84
C GLY A 149 50.14 7.61 -33.77
N ASP A 150 49.47 7.44 -32.63
CA ASP A 150 49.88 6.43 -31.64
C ASP A 150 49.59 5.00 -32.16
N THR A 151 50.66 4.26 -32.44
CA THR A 151 50.62 2.87 -32.92
C THR A 151 50.95 1.85 -31.85
N SER A 152 50.98 2.23 -30.57
CA SER A 152 51.33 1.29 -29.51
C SER A 152 50.27 0.17 -29.37
N ASP A 153 50.73 -1.07 -29.20
CA ASP A 153 49.85 -2.23 -28.97
C ASP A 153 49.01 -2.08 -27.69
N LYS A 154 49.53 -1.30 -26.72
CA LYS A 154 48.82 -1.00 -25.48
C LYS A 154 47.58 -0.15 -25.74
N THR A 155 47.70 0.90 -26.55
CA THR A 155 46.58 1.78 -26.92
C THR A 155 45.57 1.03 -27.79
N ALA A 156 46.04 0.14 -28.66
CA ALA A 156 45.18 -0.74 -29.47
C ALA A 156 44.34 -1.70 -28.62
N ALA A 157 44.97 -2.39 -27.67
CA ALA A 157 44.28 -3.31 -26.76
C ALA A 157 43.28 -2.59 -25.86
N ALA A 158 43.64 -1.40 -25.34
CA ALA A 158 42.77 -0.58 -24.51
C ALA A 158 41.53 -0.07 -25.27
N LEU A 159 41.68 0.33 -26.54
CA LEU A 159 40.57 0.77 -27.37
C LEU A 159 39.57 -0.37 -27.63
N TYR A 160 40.08 -1.57 -27.94
CA TYR A 160 39.23 -2.75 -28.14
C TYR A 160 38.47 -3.12 -26.86
N ALA A 161 39.13 -3.14 -25.70
CA ALA A 161 38.47 -3.37 -24.42
C ALA A 161 37.37 -2.34 -24.15
N CYS A 162 37.64 -1.04 -24.32
CA CYS A 162 36.63 0.00 -24.15
C CYS A 162 35.47 -0.13 -25.14
N SER A 163 35.70 -0.61 -26.37
CA SER A 163 34.62 -0.85 -27.34
C SER A 163 33.67 -1.98 -26.91
N LEU A 164 34.22 -3.05 -26.31
CA LEU A 164 33.42 -4.15 -25.76
C LEU A 164 32.64 -3.70 -24.53
N ASP A 165 33.29 -3.00 -23.60
CA ASP A 165 32.64 -2.46 -22.40
C ASP A 165 31.51 -1.50 -22.76
N ARG A 166 31.73 -0.63 -23.76
CA ARG A 166 30.70 0.27 -24.29
C ARG A 166 29.52 -0.49 -24.89
N ALA A 167 29.77 -1.52 -25.69
CA ALA A 167 28.71 -2.34 -26.29
C ALA A 167 27.89 -3.09 -25.21
N ALA A 168 28.55 -3.62 -24.18
CA ALA A 168 27.89 -4.30 -23.07
C ALA A 168 27.02 -3.33 -22.24
N LEU A 169 27.56 -2.16 -21.89
CA LEU A 169 26.82 -1.12 -21.15
C LEU A 169 25.67 -0.52 -21.97
N GLN A 170 25.85 -0.36 -23.28
CA GLN A 170 24.78 0.08 -24.18
C GLN A 170 23.66 -0.95 -24.24
N GLY A 171 23.98 -2.25 -24.37
CA GLY A 171 22.97 -3.31 -24.35
C GLY A 171 22.20 -3.37 -23.03
N LEU A 172 22.86 -3.13 -21.90
CA LEU A 172 22.20 -3.01 -20.60
C LEU A 172 21.28 -1.79 -20.54
N ALA A 173 21.72 -0.63 -21.03
CA ALA A 173 20.91 0.58 -21.08
C ALA A 173 19.68 0.42 -21.98
N ASP A 174 19.82 -0.21 -23.14
CA ASP A 174 18.73 -0.41 -24.09
C ASP A 174 17.70 -1.46 -23.59
N SER A 175 18.11 -2.34 -22.67
CA SER A 175 17.27 -3.41 -22.10
C SER A 175 16.41 -2.99 -20.90
N ALA A 176 16.47 -1.72 -20.49
CA ALA A 176 15.73 -1.28 -19.32
C ALA A 176 14.21 -1.42 -19.52
N PRO A 177 13.49 -1.98 -18.53
CA PRO A 177 12.05 -2.11 -18.62
C PRO A 177 11.40 -0.72 -18.74
N VAL A 178 10.61 -0.52 -19.80
CA VAL A 178 9.72 0.63 -19.93
C VAL A 178 8.76 0.57 -18.74
N ALA A 179 8.67 1.67 -17.96
CA ALA A 179 7.80 1.81 -16.80
C ALA A 179 6.35 1.37 -17.12
N GLY A 180 6.03 0.12 -16.81
CA GLY A 180 4.78 -0.52 -17.24
C GLY A 180 3.98 -1.18 -16.12
N GLU A 181 4.54 -1.35 -14.93
CA GLU A 181 3.85 -2.00 -13.81
C GLU A 181 3.21 -0.99 -12.83
N ASP A 182 3.72 0.24 -12.66
CA ASP A 182 3.10 1.24 -11.74
C ASP A 182 1.61 1.53 -11.99
N ALA A 183 1.14 1.37 -13.24
CA ALA A 183 -0.24 1.65 -13.61
C ALA A 183 -1.23 0.62 -13.02
N THR A 184 -0.84 -0.65 -12.90
CA THR A 184 -1.73 -1.73 -12.43
C THR A 184 -1.95 -1.65 -10.92
N GLU A 185 -0.89 -1.41 -10.15
CA GLU A 185 -0.94 -1.33 -8.69
C GLU A 185 -1.65 -0.04 -8.24
N ARG A 186 -1.43 1.07 -8.94
CA ARG A 186 -2.19 2.30 -8.71
C ARG A 186 -3.67 2.14 -9.07
N ALA A 187 -3.99 1.42 -10.14
CA ALA A 187 -5.38 1.10 -10.47
C ALA A 187 -6.03 0.19 -9.42
N PHE A 188 -5.28 -0.78 -8.88
CA PHE A 188 -5.74 -1.63 -7.78
C PHE A 188 -6.05 -0.83 -6.52
N LEU A 189 -5.16 0.09 -6.12
CA LEU A 189 -5.40 1.02 -5.00
C LEU A 189 -6.62 1.90 -5.25
N ALA A 190 -6.78 2.46 -6.45
CA ALA A 190 -7.92 3.29 -6.80
C ALA A 190 -9.25 2.51 -6.70
N ASN A 191 -9.28 1.26 -7.14
CA ASN A 191 -10.45 0.39 -7.00
C ASN A 191 -10.75 0.07 -5.53
N ALA A 192 -9.73 -0.26 -4.73
CA ALA A 192 -9.90 -0.51 -3.29
C ALA A 192 -10.46 0.72 -2.56
N MET A 193 -9.98 1.92 -2.90
CA MET A 193 -10.51 3.18 -2.35
C MET A 193 -11.94 3.47 -2.82
N ALA A 194 -12.29 3.13 -4.07
CA ALA A 194 -13.64 3.28 -4.58
C ALA A 194 -14.62 2.36 -3.83
N ASP A 195 -14.25 1.11 -3.60
CA ASP A 195 -15.03 0.14 -2.83
C ASP A 195 -15.19 0.58 -1.37
N PHE A 196 -14.10 1.05 -0.73
CA PHE A 196 -14.17 1.61 0.62
C PHE A 196 -15.14 2.78 0.72
N ASN A 197 -15.07 3.72 -0.23
CA ASN A 197 -15.98 4.87 -0.26
C ASN A 197 -17.44 4.48 -0.54
N LYS A 198 -17.66 3.43 -1.34
CA LYS A 198 -18.99 2.86 -1.55
C LYS A 198 -19.56 2.32 -0.23
N HIS A 199 -18.79 1.53 0.51
CA HIS A 199 -19.22 1.00 1.82
C HIS A 199 -19.60 2.11 2.80
N LYS A 200 -18.85 3.23 2.86
CA LYS A 200 -19.23 4.37 3.71
C LYS A 200 -20.57 4.97 3.31
N ARG A 201 -20.81 5.16 2.00
CA ARG A 201 -22.08 5.71 1.49
C ARG A 201 -23.25 4.79 1.83
N ASP A 202 -23.07 3.49 1.61
CA ASP A 202 -24.10 2.48 1.92
C ASP A 202 -24.42 2.48 3.42
N ALA A 203 -23.39 2.57 4.28
CA ALA A 203 -23.59 2.65 5.73
C ALA A 203 -24.37 3.91 6.17
N ILE A 204 -24.12 5.07 5.56
CA ILE A 204 -24.90 6.30 5.83
C ILE A 204 -26.37 6.08 5.43
N ILE A 205 -26.60 5.50 4.25
CA ILE A 205 -27.96 5.23 3.76
C ILE A 205 -28.69 4.26 4.70
N ASP A 206 -28.03 3.20 5.12
CA ASP A 206 -28.63 2.18 5.99
C ASP A 206 -28.95 2.75 7.39
N LEU A 207 -28.04 3.52 7.99
CA LEU A 207 -28.29 4.18 9.27
C LEU A 207 -29.41 5.23 9.17
N ALA A 208 -29.48 5.97 8.07
CA ALA A 208 -30.56 6.93 7.86
C ALA A 208 -31.91 6.23 7.70
N ARG A 209 -31.96 5.07 7.03
CA ARG A 209 -33.18 4.25 6.95
C ARG A 209 -33.61 3.74 8.32
N GLU A 210 -32.67 3.22 9.12
CA GLU A 210 -32.94 2.76 10.48
C GLU A 210 -33.48 3.90 11.37
N ASP A 211 -32.92 5.10 11.26
CA ASP A 211 -33.42 6.25 12.02
C ASP A 211 -34.85 6.65 11.58
N ILE A 212 -35.13 6.65 10.27
CA ILE A 212 -36.47 6.90 9.73
C ILE A 212 -37.47 5.87 10.29
N GLU A 213 -37.16 4.58 10.21
CA GLU A 213 -38.01 3.51 10.73
C GLU A 213 -38.30 3.70 12.22
N ARG A 214 -37.27 4.01 13.03
CA ARG A 214 -37.41 4.27 14.46
C ARG A 214 -38.28 5.50 14.76
N VAL A 215 -38.12 6.58 13.99
CA VAL A 215 -38.94 7.79 14.12
C VAL A 215 -40.39 7.51 13.73
N GLU A 216 -40.62 6.74 12.67
CA GLU A 216 -41.95 6.32 12.22
C GLU A 216 -42.64 5.44 13.26
N GLU A 217 -41.95 4.45 13.83
CA GLU A 217 -42.49 3.61 14.90
C GLU A 217 -42.87 4.45 16.13
N THR A 218 -42.00 5.38 16.51
CA THR A 218 -42.26 6.30 17.63
C THR A 218 -43.46 7.19 17.35
N PHE A 219 -43.57 7.72 16.13
CA PHE A 219 -44.69 8.54 15.70
C PHE A 219 -46.00 7.75 15.71
N LEU A 220 -46.03 6.55 15.13
CA LEU A 220 -47.20 5.67 15.11
C LEU A 220 -47.63 5.28 16.54
N ALA A 221 -46.68 4.97 17.41
CA ALA A 221 -46.95 4.70 18.83
C ALA A 221 -47.58 5.91 19.53
N ARG A 222 -47.08 7.13 19.27
CA ARG A 222 -47.64 8.39 19.80
C ARG A 222 -49.06 8.65 19.30
N VAL A 223 -49.31 8.45 18.01
CA VAL A 223 -50.65 8.60 17.41
C VAL A 223 -51.63 7.60 18.00
N ARG A 224 -51.25 6.33 18.14
CA ARG A 224 -52.08 5.29 18.79
C ARG A 224 -52.38 5.63 20.25
N GLY A 225 -51.40 6.16 20.98
CA GLY A 225 -51.60 6.64 22.35
C GLY A 225 -52.61 7.79 22.44
N LEU A 226 -52.53 8.75 21.51
CA LEU A 226 -53.49 9.86 21.44
C LEU A 226 -54.92 9.39 21.13
N ASP A 227 -55.09 8.47 20.16
CA ASP A 227 -56.39 7.88 19.85
C ASP A 227 -56.99 7.15 21.07
N SER A 228 -56.18 6.33 21.75
CA SER A 228 -56.60 5.64 22.97
C SER A 228 -57.03 6.60 24.08
N TYR A 229 -56.25 7.66 24.33
CA TYR A 229 -56.59 8.69 25.32
C TYR A 229 -57.88 9.42 24.97
N ALA A 230 -58.04 9.82 23.70
CA ALA A 230 -59.20 10.57 23.25
C ALA A 230 -60.50 9.74 23.30
N ARG A 231 -60.43 8.43 22.98
CA ARG A 231 -61.56 7.50 23.16
C ARG A 231 -61.90 7.28 24.63
N SER A 232 -60.90 7.07 25.48
CA SER A 232 -61.10 6.80 26.91
C SER A 232 -61.76 7.99 27.64
N ASN A 233 -61.47 9.22 27.21
CA ASN A 233 -62.07 10.43 27.76
C ASN A 233 -63.33 10.90 27.01
N ARG A 234 -63.88 10.08 26.11
CA ARG A 234 -65.09 10.40 25.30
C ARG A 234 -65.00 11.72 24.54
N LEU A 235 -63.79 12.18 24.23
CA LEU A 235 -63.59 13.41 23.47
C LEU A 235 -64.01 13.21 22.01
N ILE A 236 -63.98 11.97 21.53
CA ILE A 236 -64.34 11.60 20.16
C ILE A 236 -65.66 10.82 20.15
N SER A 237 -66.75 11.50 19.82
CA SER A 237 -68.00 10.86 19.41
C SER A 237 -67.92 10.45 17.93
N GLY A 238 -67.18 9.37 17.63
CA GLY A 238 -67.23 8.71 16.31
C GLY A 238 -66.54 9.40 15.11
N GLY A 239 -65.75 10.45 15.29
CA GLY A 239 -64.99 11.15 14.22
C GLY A 239 -63.46 10.98 14.30
N SER A 240 -62.71 11.49 13.32
CA SER A 240 -61.23 11.45 13.32
C SER A 240 -60.61 12.25 14.48
N ILE A 241 -59.51 11.75 15.07
CA ILE A 241 -58.78 12.40 16.19
C ILE A 241 -58.40 13.87 15.90
N PHE A 242 -58.15 14.17 14.62
CA PHE A 242 -57.75 15.50 14.14
C PHE A 242 -58.91 16.51 14.08
N SER A 243 -60.16 16.04 14.20
CA SER A 243 -61.35 16.90 14.19
C SER A 243 -61.72 17.47 15.57
N VAL A 244 -61.20 16.86 16.65
CA VAL A 244 -61.58 17.20 18.04
C VAL A 244 -60.45 17.92 18.79
N PHE A 245 -59.19 17.53 18.57
CA PHE A 245 -58.06 18.17 19.23
C PHE A 245 -57.61 19.43 18.49
N LYS A 246 -57.92 20.63 19.03
CA LYS A 246 -57.26 21.86 18.58
C LYS A 246 -55.75 21.76 18.90
N PRO A 247 -54.85 22.08 17.95
CA PRO A 247 -53.41 22.00 18.19
C PRO A 247 -53.02 23.07 19.21
N GLY A 248 -52.88 22.66 20.46
CA GLY A 248 -52.42 23.48 21.58
C GLY A 248 -51.27 22.80 22.32
N GLU A 249 -50.77 23.43 23.38
CA GLU A 249 -49.55 23.01 24.11
C GLU A 249 -49.56 21.54 24.57
N LYS A 250 -50.73 20.97 24.89
CA LYS A 250 -50.85 19.56 25.31
C LYS A 250 -50.55 18.56 24.19
N LEU A 251 -50.95 18.86 22.94
CA LEU A 251 -50.63 18.03 21.79
C LEU A 251 -49.13 18.12 21.49
N SER A 252 -48.58 19.32 21.50
CA SER A 252 -47.13 19.55 21.35
C SER A 252 -46.32 18.87 22.46
N PHE A 253 -46.81 18.87 23.70
CA PHE A 253 -46.18 18.18 24.84
C PHE A 253 -46.20 16.67 24.67
N MET A 254 -47.35 16.06 24.30
CA MET A 254 -47.42 14.63 24.03
C MET A 254 -46.55 14.23 22.84
N LEU A 255 -46.58 15.03 21.76
CA LEU A 255 -45.73 14.82 20.59
C LEU A 255 -44.24 14.96 20.91
N ARG A 256 -43.85 15.77 21.90
CA ARG A 256 -42.45 15.94 22.30
C ARG A 256 -41.99 14.91 23.33
N THR A 257 -42.84 14.50 24.27
CA THR A 257 -42.43 13.74 25.47
C THR A 257 -42.97 12.31 25.52
N GLY A 258 -43.95 11.95 24.69
CA GLY A 258 -44.61 10.64 24.75
C GLY A 258 -45.46 10.40 26.00
N ARG A 259 -45.63 11.42 26.86
CA ARG A 259 -46.43 11.32 28.10
C ARG A 259 -47.68 12.20 28.00
N VAL A 260 -48.79 11.68 28.52
CA VAL A 260 -50.02 12.47 28.69
C VAL A 260 -49.74 13.52 29.77
N PRO A 261 -49.87 14.84 29.49
CA PRO A 261 -49.74 15.87 30.50
C PRO A 261 -50.87 15.70 31.52
N ALA A 262 -50.52 15.80 32.81
CA ALA A 262 -51.49 15.77 33.91
C ALA A 262 -52.59 16.84 33.75
#